data_AF-A0A2K1E4R6-F1
#
_entry.id   AF-A0A2K1E4R6-F1
#
_cell.length_a   1.000
_cell.length_b   1.000
_cell.length_c   1.000
_cell.angle_alpha   90.00
_cell.angle_beta   90.00
_cell.angle_gamma   90.00
#
_symmetry.space_group_name_H-M   'P 1'
#
loop_
_entity.id
_entity.type
_entity.pdbx_description
1 polymer ?
#
loop_
_entity_poly.entity_id
_entity_poly.type
_entity_poly.pdbx_seq_one_letter_code
_entity_poly.pdbx_strand_id
1 'polypeptide(L)'
;MPVMGQNITPLNQSAGKSMLEVLADDQVQILTSRLNLNEKQQAQVSALVLKSLKSAKFQKLLGVKGEGSLSNADSIGTQSEKIQNTLLLDKDFQKDMSSVLDDKQMETMKDYMPK
;
A
#
# COMPACT_ATOMS: atom_id res chain seq x y z
N MET A 1 23.08 32.57 18.92
CA MET A 1 21.97 32.28 17.99
C MET A 1 22.03 30.80 17.64
N PRO A 2 21.07 29.96 18.05
CA PRO A 2 21.04 28.57 17.60
C PRO A 2 20.43 28.52 16.20
N VAL A 3 21.21 28.08 15.22
CA VAL A 3 20.68 27.67 13.92
C VAL A 3 19.90 26.37 14.14
N MET A 4 18.58 26.44 13.99
CA MET A 4 17.71 25.29 13.86
C MET A 4 18.12 24.55 12.58
N GLY A 5 19.08 23.63 12.72
CA GLY A 5 19.35 22.60 11.74
C GLY A 5 18.05 21.84 11.53
N GLN A 6 17.49 21.98 10.34
CA GLN A 6 16.33 21.25 9.88
C GLN A 6 16.57 19.77 10.21
N ASN A 7 15.76 19.25 11.12
CA ASN A 7 15.69 17.83 11.42
C ASN A 7 15.09 17.15 10.21
N ILE A 8 15.89 17.02 9.14
CA ILE A 8 15.76 15.94 8.18
C ILE A 8 15.96 14.68 9.00
N THR A 9 14.87 14.17 9.58
CA THR A 9 14.88 12.87 10.24
C THR A 9 15.40 11.93 9.17
N PRO A 10 16.62 11.35 9.33
CA PRO A 10 17.01 10.25 8.49
C PRO A 10 15.92 9.19 8.64
N LEU A 11 15.77 8.30 7.67
CA LEU A 11 15.08 7.03 7.85
C LEU A 11 15.69 6.32 9.07
N ASN A 12 15.22 6.69 10.25
CA ASN A 12 15.78 6.29 11.53
C ASN A 12 15.29 4.87 11.69
N GLN A 13 16.26 3.98 11.77
CA GLN A 13 16.12 2.57 12.07
C GLN A 13 15.36 2.41 13.40
N SER A 14 14.03 2.51 13.33
CA SER A 14 13.16 1.97 14.35
C SER A 14 13.20 0.47 14.14
N ALA A 15 13.56 -0.27 15.18
CA ALA A 15 13.62 -1.72 15.13
C ALA A 15 12.34 -2.31 14.51
N GLY A 16 12.47 -2.90 13.31
CA GLY A 16 11.70 -4.10 12.93
C GLY A 16 10.45 -3.96 12.04
N LYS A 17 10.37 -3.02 11.08
CA LYS A 17 9.43 -3.17 9.94
C LYS A 17 10.11 -2.87 8.61
N SER A 18 10.03 -3.82 7.70
CA SER A 18 10.51 -3.73 6.32
C SER A 18 9.76 -2.62 5.58
N MET A 19 10.37 -2.01 4.56
CA MET A 19 9.70 -1.02 3.71
C MET A 19 8.35 -1.52 3.16
N LEU A 20 8.26 -2.82 2.84
CA LEU A 20 7.01 -3.47 2.41
C LEU A 20 5.94 -3.49 3.51
N GLU A 21 6.32 -3.59 4.77
CA GLU A 21 5.38 -3.57 5.90
C GLU A 21 4.83 -2.18 6.15
N VAL A 22 5.67 -1.14 6.03
CA VAL A 22 5.23 0.26 6.07
C VAL A 22 4.23 0.55 4.95
N LEU A 23 4.54 0.11 3.73
CA LEU A 23 3.64 0.26 2.59
C LEU A 23 2.35 -0.54 2.79
N ALA A 24 2.42 -1.75 3.36
CA ALA A 24 1.23 -2.54 3.61
C ALA A 24 0.31 -1.87 4.63
N ASP A 25 0.85 -1.40 5.75
CA ASP A 25 0.11 -0.67 6.77
C ASP A 25 -0.59 0.57 6.18
N ASP A 26 0.12 1.34 5.35
CA ASP A 26 -0.44 2.53 4.67
C ASP A 26 -1.65 2.16 3.79
N GLN A 27 -1.52 1.13 2.95
CA GLN A 27 -2.63 0.65 2.12
C GLN A 27 -3.80 0.13 2.95
N VAL A 28 -3.54 -0.60 4.03
CA VAL A 28 -4.58 -1.11 4.93
C VAL A 28 -5.30 0.05 5.60
N GLN A 29 -4.60 1.08 6.06
CA GLN A 29 -5.21 2.27 6.67
C GLN A 29 -6.14 2.98 5.70
N ILE A 30 -5.72 3.14 4.43
CA ILE A 30 -6.55 3.75 3.40
C ILE A 30 -7.79 2.89 3.12
N LEU A 31 -7.61 1.59 2.87
CA LEU A 31 -8.73 0.66 2.61
C LEU A 31 -9.69 0.58 3.80
N THR A 32 -9.18 0.61 5.03
CA THR A 32 -9.97 0.62 6.26
C THR A 32 -10.84 1.85 6.34
N SER A 33 -10.27 3.03 6.12
CA SER A 33 -10.99 4.29 6.17
C SER A 33 -12.06 4.40 5.08
N ARG A 34 -11.81 3.80 3.91
CA ARG A 34 -12.73 3.85 2.76
C ARG A 34 -13.87 2.83 2.87
N LEU A 35 -13.53 1.59 3.23
CA LEU A 35 -14.46 0.47 3.25
C LEU A 35 -15.08 0.25 4.63
N ASN A 36 -14.68 1.04 5.62
CA ASN A 36 -15.09 0.93 7.01
C ASN A 36 -14.83 -0.50 7.55
N LEU A 37 -13.60 -0.98 7.38
CA LEU A 37 -13.20 -2.35 7.75
C LEU A 37 -13.14 -2.52 9.27
N ASN A 38 -13.67 -3.63 9.77
CA ASN A 38 -13.52 -4.01 11.18
C ASN A 38 -12.15 -4.65 11.47
N GLU A 39 -11.78 -4.85 12.74
CA GLU A 39 -10.47 -5.38 13.14
C GLU A 39 -10.12 -6.73 12.51
N LYS A 40 -11.11 -7.63 12.32
CA LYS A 40 -10.88 -8.93 11.67
C LYS A 40 -10.57 -8.74 10.18
N GLN A 41 -11.33 -7.88 9.50
CA GLN A 41 -11.11 -7.54 8.09
C GLN A 41 -9.76 -6.84 7.91
N GLN A 42 -9.39 -5.92 8.79
CA GLN A 42 -8.10 -5.23 8.76
C GLN A 42 -6.93 -6.20 8.82
N ALA A 43 -6.98 -7.19 9.71
CA ALA A 43 -5.95 -8.23 9.81
C ALA A 43 -5.86 -9.08 8.53
N GLN A 44 -6.99 -9.46 7.95
CA GLN A 44 -7.04 -10.22 6.70
C GLN A 44 -6.51 -9.40 5.52
N VAL A 45 -6.97 -8.15 5.36
CA VAL A 45 -6.51 -7.24 4.31
C VAL A 45 -5.02 -6.94 4.45
N SER A 46 -4.50 -6.78 5.67
CA SER A 46 -3.06 -6.61 5.89
C SER A 46 -2.23 -7.78 5.38
N ALA A 47 -2.67 -9.02 5.65
CA ALA A 47 -2.02 -10.20 5.09
C ALA A 47 -2.10 -10.25 3.55
N LEU A 48 -3.24 -9.88 2.96
CA LEU A 48 -3.45 -9.85 1.50
C LEU A 48 -2.59 -8.79 0.80
N VAL A 49 -2.52 -7.60 1.37
CA VAL A 49 -1.69 -6.51 0.86
C VAL A 49 -0.22 -6.90 0.97
N LEU A 50 0.24 -7.42 2.11
CA LEU A 50 1.63 -7.89 2.26
C LEU A 50 1.99 -8.97 1.23
N LYS A 51 1.09 -9.94 1.02
CA LYS A 51 1.26 -11.00 0.01
C LYS A 51 1.39 -10.40 -1.39
N SER A 52 0.55 -9.42 -1.71
CA SER A 52 0.56 -8.72 -3.00
C SER A 52 1.84 -7.90 -3.19
N LEU A 53 2.26 -7.13 -2.18
CA LEU A 53 3.49 -6.33 -2.21
C LEU A 53 4.76 -7.19 -2.36
N LYS A 54 4.75 -8.41 -1.82
CA LYS A 54 5.84 -9.38 -1.98
C LYS A 54 5.85 -10.04 -3.37
N SER A 55 4.79 -9.93 -4.16
CA SER A 55 4.73 -10.51 -5.49
C SER A 55 5.69 -9.82 -6.47
N ALA A 56 6.10 -10.55 -7.50
CA ALA A 56 7.02 -10.02 -8.52
C ALA A 56 6.48 -8.76 -9.23
N LYS A 57 5.15 -8.62 -9.37
CA LYS A 57 4.50 -7.45 -9.98
C LYS A 57 4.77 -6.19 -9.16
N PHE A 58 4.56 -6.28 -7.86
CA PHE A 58 4.78 -5.15 -6.94
C PHE A 58 6.26 -4.93 -6.66
N GLN A 59 7.09 -5.97 -6.55
CA GLN A 59 8.53 -5.78 -6.41
C GLN A 59 9.14 -5.05 -7.63
N LYS A 60 8.61 -5.26 -8.83
CA LYS A 60 8.97 -4.48 -10.03
C LYS A 60 8.47 -3.03 -9.93
N LEU A 61 7.22 -2.82 -9.54
CA LEU A 61 6.63 -1.48 -9.34
C LEU A 61 7.42 -0.66 -8.30
N LEU A 62 7.86 -1.32 -7.23
CA LEU A 62 8.64 -0.75 -6.14
C LEU A 62 10.14 -0.59 -6.48
N GLY A 63 10.57 -1.03 -7.67
CA GLY A 63 11.96 -0.92 -8.11
C GLY A 63 12.96 -1.79 -7.32
N VAL A 64 12.48 -2.81 -6.60
CA VAL A 64 13.30 -3.64 -5.70
C VAL A 64 14.20 -4.62 -6.46
N LYS A 65 13.97 -4.82 -7.77
CA LYS A 65 14.68 -5.82 -8.58
C LYS A 65 15.06 -5.31 -9.98
N GLY A 66 16.09 -4.45 -10.01
CA GLY A 66 17.04 -4.32 -11.14
C GLY A 66 16.62 -3.48 -12.34
N GLU A 67 17.51 -2.54 -12.69
CA GLU A 67 17.68 -1.87 -13.99
C GLU A 67 16.47 -1.15 -14.60
N GLY A 68 16.45 0.16 -14.37
CA GLY A 68 15.40 1.07 -14.85
C GLY A 68 14.93 1.92 -13.70
N SER A 69 15.74 2.92 -13.36
CA SER A 69 15.44 3.93 -12.35
C SER A 69 13.99 4.37 -12.44
N LEU A 70 13.41 4.66 -11.27
CA LEU A 70 12.39 5.67 -11.10
C LEU A 70 12.81 6.91 -11.90
N SER A 71 12.45 6.97 -13.17
CA SER A 71 12.61 8.15 -14.00
C SER A 71 11.56 9.14 -13.51
N ASN A 72 12.08 10.05 -12.69
CA ASN A 72 11.56 11.37 -12.38
C ASN A 72 10.31 11.46 -11.48
N ALA A 73 10.58 12.07 -10.33
CA ALA A 73 9.83 13.24 -9.82
C ALA A 73 8.54 13.05 -9.02
N ASP A 74 8.13 11.84 -8.65
CA ASP A 74 6.87 11.72 -7.92
C ASP A 74 7.05 11.25 -6.47
N SER A 75 6.74 12.16 -5.55
CA SER A 75 6.70 12.00 -4.09
C SER A 75 6.03 10.70 -3.64
N ILE A 76 6.37 10.21 -2.44
CA ILE A 76 5.83 9.01 -1.78
C ILE A 76 4.29 8.87 -1.92
N GLY A 77 3.54 9.99 -1.93
CA GLY A 77 2.09 9.99 -2.18
C GLY A 77 1.70 9.30 -3.49
N THR A 78 2.41 9.57 -4.58
CA THR A 78 2.16 8.93 -5.88
C THR A 78 2.54 7.45 -5.91
N GLN A 79 3.49 7.02 -5.09
CA GLN A 79 3.89 5.61 -5.01
C GLN A 79 2.80 4.83 -4.28
N SER A 80 2.29 5.37 -3.17
CA SER A 80 1.15 4.78 -2.46
C SER A 80 -0.07 4.69 -3.38
N GLU A 81 -0.40 5.74 -4.14
CA GLU A 81 -1.49 5.71 -5.12
C GLU A 81 -1.24 4.69 -6.25
N LYS A 82 -0.02 4.60 -6.78
CA LYS A 82 0.34 3.59 -7.81
C LYS A 82 0.20 2.16 -7.28
N ILE A 83 0.64 1.92 -6.05
CA ILE A 83 0.50 0.63 -5.36
C ILE A 83 -0.98 0.32 -5.18
N GLN A 84 -1.75 1.29 -4.67
CA GLN A 84 -3.18 1.14 -4.43
C GLN A 84 -3.92 0.81 -5.73
N ASN A 85 -3.68 1.59 -6.78
CA ASN A 85 -4.27 1.34 -8.10
C ASN A 85 -3.89 -0.03 -8.63
N THR A 86 -2.63 -0.43 -8.47
CA THR A 86 -2.16 -1.76 -8.89
C THR A 86 -2.82 -2.88 -8.09
N LEU A 87 -3.06 -2.69 -6.78
CA LEU A 87 -3.77 -3.64 -5.90
C LEU A 87 -5.22 -3.75 -6.33
N LEU A 88 -5.90 -2.62 -6.47
CA LEU A 88 -7.30 -2.56 -6.86
C LEU A 88 -7.52 -3.19 -8.23
N LEU A 89 -6.63 -2.98 -9.20
CA LEU A 89 -6.70 -3.59 -10.53
C LEU A 89 -6.25 -5.07 -10.58
N ASP A 90 -5.67 -5.59 -9.50
CA ASP A 90 -5.21 -6.97 -9.45
C ASP A 90 -6.37 -7.93 -9.20
N LYS A 91 -6.60 -8.85 -10.14
CA LYS A 91 -7.74 -9.78 -10.10
C LYS A 91 -7.65 -10.76 -8.94
N ASP A 92 -6.44 -11.22 -8.61
CA ASP A 92 -6.22 -12.12 -7.48
C ASP A 92 -6.49 -11.37 -6.17
N PHE A 93 -6.01 -10.13 -6.05
CA PHE A 93 -6.33 -9.28 -4.91
C PHE A 93 -7.84 -8.99 -4.78
N GLN A 94 -8.54 -8.65 -5.86
CA GLN A 94 -9.99 -8.43 -5.85
C GLN A 94 -10.76 -9.68 -5.42
N LYS A 95 -10.34 -10.86 -5.90
CA LYS A 95 -10.95 -12.14 -5.53
C LYS A 95 -10.68 -12.50 -4.07
N ASP A 96 -9.46 -12.27 -3.59
CA ASP A 96 -9.13 -12.51 -2.19
C ASP A 96 -9.92 -11.52 -1.28
N MET A 97 -10.04 -10.24 -1.69
CA MET A 97 -10.87 -9.22 -1.03
C MET A 97 -12.37 -9.59 -1.04
N SER A 98 -12.88 -10.22 -2.09
CA SER A 98 -14.30 -10.61 -2.17
C SER A 98 -14.73 -11.63 -1.13
N SER A 99 -13.77 -12.32 -0.52
CA SER A 99 -14.01 -13.27 0.55
C SER A 99 -13.91 -12.64 1.95
N VAL A 100 -13.46 -11.38 2.03
CA VAL A 100 -13.23 -10.62 3.26
C VAL A 100 -14.27 -9.51 3.43
N LEU A 101 -14.63 -8.87 2.32
CA LEU A 101 -15.56 -7.75 2.26
C LEU A 101 -17.00 -8.23 2.08
N ASP A 102 -17.93 -7.54 2.72
CA ASP A 102 -19.37 -7.70 2.45
C ASP A 102 -19.76 -7.00 1.13
N ASP A 103 -20.95 -7.31 0.58
CA ASP A 103 -21.41 -6.79 -0.72
C ASP A 103 -21.33 -5.25 -0.82
N LYS A 104 -21.71 -4.55 0.25
CA LYS A 104 -21.67 -3.08 0.30
C LYS A 104 -20.23 -2.54 0.26
N GLN A 105 -19.30 -3.21 0.94
CA GLN A 105 -17.90 -2.84 0.94
C GLN A 105 -17.26 -3.17 -0.41
N MET A 106 -17.64 -4.29 -1.02
CA MET A 106 -17.23 -4.65 -2.37
C MET A 106 -17.70 -3.63 -3.42
N GLU A 107 -18.95 -3.17 -3.33
CA GLU A 107 -19.46 -2.12 -4.22
C GLU A 107 -18.67 -0.81 -4.05
N THR A 108 -18.41 -0.41 -2.80
CA THR A 108 -17.59 0.77 -2.48
C THR A 108 -16.15 0.62 -3.02
N MET A 109 -15.58 -0.58 -2.92
CA MET A 109 -14.25 -0.86 -3.47
C MET A 109 -14.24 -0.71 -5.00
N LYS A 110 -15.26 -1.23 -5.69
CA LYS A 110 -15.38 -1.15 -7.16
C LYS A 110 -15.56 0.29 -7.65
N ASP A 111 -16.34 1.11 -6.95
CA ASP A 111 -16.53 2.53 -7.30
C ASP A 111 -15.21 3.31 -7.22
N TYR A 112 -14.38 2.95 -6.25
CA TYR A 112 -13.08 3.57 -6.02
C TYR A 112 -11.96 3.04 -6.93
N MET A 113 -12.21 1.99 -7.72
CA MET A 113 -11.19 1.48 -8.65
C MET A 113 -10.84 2.54 -9.71
N PRO A 114 -9.56 2.73 -10.03
CA PRO A 114 -9.17 3.57 -11.15
C PRO A 114 -9.79 3.02 -12.45
N LYS A 115 -10.41 3.92 -13.23
CA LYS A 115 -11.07 3.61 -14.50
C LYS A 115 -10.10 3.67 -15.68
#